data_AF-V5HD16-F1
#
_entry.id   AF-V5HD16-F1
#
_cell.length_a   1.000
_cell.length_b   1.000
_cell.length_c   1.000
_cell.angle_alpha   90.00
_cell.angle_beta   90.00
_cell.angle_gamma   90.00
#
_symmetry.space_group_name_H-M   'P 1'
#
loop_
_entity.id
_entity.type
_entity.pdbx_description
1 polymer ?
#
loop_
_entity_poly.entity_id
_entity_poly.type
_entity_poly.pdbx_seq_one_letter_code
_entity_poly.pdbx_strand_id
1 'polypeptide(L)'
;SGKQRCDAERFLRCFERAVENIIFPETHDNKSLAIDCKVLESVDSCTKYMETGGCSDESKQRLQYLKSDFASLRSHICDPNLHTSALEWNQCLDQESCSNLLPHYHCSHGQYNCFLNATTKCTRDSPAMKAVHDSFNTHLDLKDCSRVDWNSGITTSPKILLTLAALCISLFSLRK
;
A
#
# COMPACT_ATOMS: atom_id res chain seq x y z
N SER A 1 20.13 2.80 -36.31
CA SER A 1 19.72 3.14 -34.93
C SER A 1 18.48 2.32 -34.62
N GLY A 2 18.59 1.28 -33.78
CA GLY A 2 17.45 0.46 -33.39
C GLY A 2 16.66 1.18 -32.30
N LYS A 3 15.43 1.61 -32.61
CA LYS A 3 14.54 2.20 -31.60
C LYS A 3 14.27 1.13 -30.54
N GLN A 4 14.72 1.36 -29.31
CA GLN A 4 14.42 0.44 -28.21
C GLN A 4 12.91 0.34 -28.02
N ARG A 5 12.42 -0.86 -27.69
CA ARG A 5 11.00 -1.12 -27.48
C ARG A 5 10.54 -0.55 -26.14
N CYS A 6 9.28 -0.16 -26.08
CA CYS A 6 8.58 0.22 -24.86
C CYS A 6 7.27 -0.56 -24.75
N ASP A 7 7.18 -1.47 -23.78
CA ASP A 7 6.02 -2.31 -23.47
C ASP A 7 5.23 -1.80 -22.26
N ALA A 8 5.34 -0.51 -21.92
CA ALA A 8 4.75 0.06 -20.71
C ALA A 8 3.26 -0.28 -20.53
N GLU A 9 2.44 -0.13 -21.57
CA GLU A 9 1.01 -0.46 -21.48
C GLU A 9 0.78 -1.95 -21.19
N ARG A 10 1.53 -2.83 -21.84
CA ARG A 10 1.40 -4.28 -21.62
C ARG A 10 1.88 -4.66 -20.22
N PHE A 11 2.91 -3.96 -19.73
CA PHE A 11 3.42 -4.08 -18.38
C PHE A 11 2.35 -3.70 -17.37
N LEU A 12 1.76 -2.50 -17.48
CA LEU A 12 0.69 -2.02 -16.60
C LEU A 12 -0.50 -3.00 -16.53
N ARG A 13 -0.94 -3.53 -17.68
CA ARG A 13 -2.05 -4.50 -17.76
C ARG A 13 -1.83 -5.77 -16.92
N CYS A 14 -0.58 -6.19 -16.69
CA CYS A 14 -0.31 -7.33 -15.81
C CYS A 14 -0.69 -7.03 -14.35
N PHE A 15 -0.39 -5.83 -13.89
CA PHE A 15 -0.67 -5.38 -12.52
C PHE A 15 -2.15 -5.07 -12.36
N GLU A 16 -2.77 -4.37 -13.32
CA GLU A 16 -4.22 -4.11 -13.34
C GLU A 16 -5.00 -5.40 -13.19
N ARG A 17 -4.70 -6.40 -14.04
CA ARG A 17 -5.37 -7.69 -13.96
C ARG A 17 -5.16 -8.37 -12.62
N ALA A 18 -3.96 -8.33 -12.04
CA ALA A 18 -3.73 -8.95 -10.75
C ALA A 18 -4.56 -8.27 -9.64
N VAL A 19 -4.54 -6.95 -9.60
CA VAL A 19 -5.28 -6.15 -8.62
C VAL A 19 -6.80 -6.31 -8.77
N GLU A 20 -7.32 -6.44 -9.98
CA GLU A 20 -8.75 -6.73 -10.23
C GLU A 20 -9.18 -8.14 -9.79
N ASN A 21 -8.24 -9.06 -9.56
CA ASN A 21 -8.51 -10.46 -9.25
C ASN A 21 -8.12 -10.86 -7.82
N ILE A 22 -7.64 -9.92 -6.99
CA ILE A 22 -7.51 -10.14 -5.56
C ILE A 22 -8.79 -9.74 -4.83
N ILE A 23 -9.05 -10.36 -3.68
CA ILE A 23 -10.23 -10.10 -2.85
C ILE A 23 -9.87 -9.19 -1.67
N PHE A 24 -8.61 -9.20 -1.23
CA PHE A 24 -8.12 -8.29 -0.20
C PHE A 24 -8.38 -6.81 -0.56
N PRO A 25 -8.82 -5.96 0.39
CA PRO A 25 -8.99 -6.21 1.82
C PRO A 25 -10.42 -6.61 2.23
N GLU A 26 -11.27 -7.09 1.32
CA GLU A 26 -12.67 -7.42 1.67
C GLU A 26 -12.78 -8.73 2.46
N THR A 27 -11.88 -9.68 2.20
CA THR A 27 -11.81 -10.96 2.92
C THR A 27 -10.40 -11.26 3.40
N HIS A 28 -10.30 -12.02 4.48
CA HIS A 28 -9.03 -12.32 5.15
C HIS A 28 -8.87 -13.77 5.55
N ASP A 29 -9.78 -14.66 5.13
CA ASP A 29 -9.62 -16.07 5.44
C ASP A 29 -8.41 -16.65 4.69
N ASN A 30 -7.77 -17.65 5.28
CA ASN A 30 -6.53 -18.21 4.75
C ASN A 30 -6.65 -18.73 3.31
N LYS A 31 -7.84 -19.21 2.91
CA LYS A 31 -8.04 -19.75 1.56
C LYS A 31 -8.08 -18.61 0.54
N SER A 32 -8.80 -17.53 0.83
CA SER A 32 -8.85 -16.35 -0.02
C SER A 32 -7.49 -15.66 -0.13
N LEU A 33 -6.79 -15.47 1.00
CA LEU A 33 -5.43 -14.88 0.98
C LEU A 33 -4.42 -15.73 0.19
N ALA A 34 -4.54 -17.06 0.25
CA ALA A 34 -3.70 -17.95 -0.57
C ALA A 34 -4.02 -17.87 -2.07
N ILE A 35 -5.27 -17.56 -2.45
CA ILE A 35 -5.64 -17.29 -3.84
C ILE A 35 -5.05 -15.95 -4.28
N ASP A 36 -5.22 -14.91 -3.46
CA ASP A 36 -4.68 -13.57 -3.73
C ASP A 36 -3.16 -13.61 -3.92
N CYS A 37 -2.43 -14.30 -3.03
CA CYS A 37 -0.99 -14.48 -3.15
C CYS A 37 -0.60 -15.09 -4.51
N LYS A 38 -1.27 -16.16 -4.96
CA LYS A 38 -1.01 -16.78 -6.27
C LYS A 38 -1.28 -15.84 -7.44
N VAL A 39 -2.33 -15.03 -7.34
CA VAL A 39 -2.65 -14.01 -8.36
C VAL A 39 -1.51 -12.98 -8.44
N LEU A 40 -1.04 -12.48 -7.30
CA LEU A 40 0.05 -11.51 -7.26
C LEU A 40 1.38 -12.09 -7.75
N GLU A 41 1.70 -13.35 -7.42
CA GLU A 41 2.87 -14.07 -7.93
C GLU A 41 2.87 -14.21 -9.47
N SER A 42 1.68 -14.31 -10.09
CA SER A 42 1.56 -14.49 -11.55
C SER A 42 2.09 -13.31 -12.37
N VAL A 43 2.20 -12.11 -11.76
CA VAL A 43 2.70 -10.90 -12.42
C VAL A 43 4.16 -11.03 -12.86
N ASP A 44 4.97 -11.80 -12.13
CA ASP A 44 6.37 -12.05 -12.51
C ASP A 44 6.44 -12.77 -13.86
N SER A 45 5.59 -13.78 -14.06
CA SER A 45 5.50 -14.48 -15.33
C SER A 45 4.90 -13.61 -16.43
N CYS A 46 3.91 -12.78 -16.09
CA CYS A 46 3.28 -11.87 -17.04
C CYS A 46 4.30 -10.86 -17.60
N THR A 47 5.14 -10.29 -16.73
CA THR A 47 6.08 -9.20 -17.08
C THR A 47 7.43 -9.68 -17.60
N LYS A 48 7.74 -10.98 -17.48
CA LYS A 48 9.06 -11.60 -17.74
C LYS A 48 9.79 -11.15 -19.01
N TYR A 49 9.08 -10.92 -20.11
CA TYR A 49 9.66 -10.64 -21.43
C TYR A 49 9.35 -9.23 -21.97
N MET A 50 8.97 -8.31 -21.09
CA MET A 50 8.61 -6.94 -21.47
C MET A 50 9.81 -6.01 -21.42
N GLU A 51 9.95 -5.17 -22.43
CA GLU A 51 11.04 -4.20 -22.53
C GLU A 51 10.55 -2.79 -22.19
N THR A 52 11.18 -2.13 -21.21
CA THR A 52 10.85 -0.75 -20.82
C THR A 52 11.97 0.25 -21.14
N GLY A 53 13.07 -0.23 -21.76
CA GLY A 53 14.26 0.59 -22.06
C GLY A 53 13.98 1.76 -22.99
N GLY A 54 13.08 1.58 -23.97
CA GLY A 54 12.65 2.61 -24.91
C GLY A 54 11.57 3.56 -24.39
N CYS A 55 11.09 3.40 -23.15
CA CYS A 55 10.08 4.28 -22.57
C CYS A 55 10.67 5.64 -22.15
N SER A 56 9.81 6.65 -21.98
CA SER A 56 10.21 7.94 -21.40
C SER A 56 10.70 7.78 -19.96
N ASP A 57 11.50 8.72 -19.48
CA ASP A 57 12.02 8.68 -18.10
C ASP A 57 10.90 8.74 -17.07
N GLU A 58 9.86 9.53 -17.33
CA GLU A 58 8.63 9.58 -16.53
C GLU A 58 7.94 8.20 -16.48
N SER A 59 7.76 7.54 -17.63
CA SER A 59 7.19 6.20 -17.67
C SER A 59 8.04 5.19 -16.91
N LYS A 60 9.37 5.25 -17.06
CA LYS A 60 10.29 4.36 -16.33
C LYS A 60 10.19 4.56 -14.83
N GLN A 61 10.18 5.80 -14.36
CA GLN A 61 10.06 6.12 -12.94
C GLN A 61 8.74 5.59 -12.37
N ARG A 62 7.61 5.83 -13.06
CA ARG A 62 6.30 5.31 -12.65
C ARG A 62 6.28 3.79 -12.60
N LEU A 63 6.81 3.10 -13.60
CA LEU A 63 6.88 1.64 -13.61
C LEU A 63 7.77 1.09 -12.49
N GLN A 64 8.83 1.80 -12.10
CA GLN A 64 9.67 1.42 -10.97
C GLN A 64 8.90 1.51 -9.65
N TYR A 65 8.14 2.58 -9.42
CA TYR A 65 7.30 2.73 -8.26
C TYR A 65 6.23 1.64 -8.16
N LEU A 66 5.50 1.40 -9.25
CA LEU A 66 4.50 0.35 -9.32
C LEU A 66 5.10 -1.03 -8.99
N LYS A 67 6.27 -1.34 -9.53
CA LYS A 67 6.96 -2.61 -9.23
C LYS A 67 7.34 -2.72 -7.75
N SER A 68 7.81 -1.64 -7.15
CA SER A 68 8.22 -1.61 -5.74
C SER A 68 7.03 -1.86 -4.82
N ASP A 69 5.94 -1.10 -5.01
CA ASP A 69 4.76 -1.21 -4.16
C ASP A 69 4.05 -2.54 -4.36
N PHE A 70 3.97 -3.01 -5.61
CA PHE A 70 3.37 -4.31 -5.88
C PHE A 70 4.18 -5.46 -5.29
N ALA A 71 5.52 -5.37 -5.30
CA ALA A 71 6.37 -6.35 -4.65
C ALA A 71 6.16 -6.35 -3.12
N SER A 72 6.00 -5.16 -2.52
CA SER A 72 5.68 -5.00 -1.10
C SER A 72 4.30 -5.57 -0.77
N LEU A 73 3.27 -5.21 -1.54
CA LEU A 73 1.92 -5.76 -1.45
C LEU A 73 1.94 -7.28 -1.49
N ARG A 74 2.59 -7.87 -2.51
CA ARG A 74 2.75 -9.32 -2.63
C ARG A 74 3.43 -9.92 -1.40
N SER A 75 4.50 -9.30 -0.90
CA SER A 75 5.19 -9.80 0.29
C SER A 75 4.27 -9.85 1.51
N HIS A 76 3.44 -8.83 1.70
CA HIS A 76 2.50 -8.79 2.83
C HIS A 76 1.32 -9.76 2.63
N ILE A 77 0.77 -9.87 1.42
CA ILE A 77 -0.34 -10.78 1.09
C ILE A 77 0.05 -12.25 1.22
N CYS A 78 1.27 -12.58 0.81
CA CYS A 78 1.83 -13.93 0.90
C CYS A 78 2.42 -14.25 2.29
N ASP A 79 2.40 -13.31 3.24
CA ASP A 79 2.89 -13.56 4.60
C ASP A 79 1.88 -14.42 5.36
N PRO A 80 2.28 -15.57 5.93
CA PRO A 80 1.38 -16.44 6.70
C PRO A 80 0.77 -15.75 7.94
N ASN A 81 1.37 -14.67 8.44
CA ASN A 81 0.86 -13.90 9.57
C ASN A 81 -0.18 -12.84 9.17
N LEU A 82 -0.41 -12.62 7.87
CA LEU A 82 -1.38 -11.62 7.42
C LEU A 82 -2.77 -11.90 7.97
N HIS A 83 -3.21 -13.16 7.95
CA HIS A 83 -4.52 -13.55 8.47
C HIS A 83 -4.71 -13.09 9.92
N THR A 84 -3.75 -13.40 10.79
CA THR A 84 -3.78 -12.98 12.21
C THR A 84 -3.78 -11.46 12.32
N SER A 85 -2.91 -10.78 11.56
CA SER A 85 -2.86 -9.32 11.55
C SER A 85 -4.16 -8.68 11.06
N ALA A 86 -4.87 -9.30 10.12
CA ALA A 86 -6.15 -8.82 9.60
C ALA A 86 -7.30 -9.04 10.59
N LEU A 87 -7.25 -10.10 11.40
CA LEU A 87 -8.18 -10.29 12.51
C LEU A 87 -8.01 -9.22 13.59
N GLU A 88 -6.78 -8.92 13.98
CA GLU A 88 -6.47 -7.83 14.92
C GLU A 88 -6.92 -6.48 14.37
N TRP A 89 -6.68 -6.26 13.07
CA TRP A 89 -7.15 -5.06 12.37
C TRP A 89 -8.68 -4.89 12.44
N ASN A 90 -9.45 -5.94 12.16
CA ASN A 90 -10.91 -5.89 12.24
C ASN A 90 -11.45 -5.59 13.64
N GLN A 91 -10.71 -5.92 14.69
CA GLN A 91 -11.10 -5.63 16.07
C GLN A 91 -10.89 -4.16 16.45
N CYS A 92 -9.98 -3.46 15.80
CA CYS A 92 -9.66 -2.05 16.10
C CYS A 92 -10.26 -1.06 15.08
N LEU A 93 -10.77 -1.55 13.96
CA LEU A 93 -11.39 -0.75 12.91
C LEU A 93 -12.68 -0.07 13.40
N ASP A 94 -12.76 1.26 13.22
CA ASP A 94 -13.92 2.08 13.52
C ASP A 94 -14.70 2.39 12.22
N GLN A 95 -15.60 1.49 11.83
CA GLN A 95 -16.35 1.59 10.56
C GLN A 95 -17.27 2.81 10.49
N GLU A 96 -17.72 3.36 11.62
CA GLU A 96 -18.58 4.55 11.66
C GLU A 96 -17.89 5.80 11.10
N SER A 97 -16.55 5.83 11.18
CA SER A 97 -15.71 6.92 10.68
C SER A 97 -15.79 7.11 9.16
N CYS A 98 -16.37 6.14 8.44
CA CYS A 98 -16.47 6.12 6.99
C CYS A 98 -17.86 6.39 6.41
N SER A 99 -18.82 6.78 7.24
CA SER A 99 -20.25 6.94 6.86
C SER A 99 -20.53 8.00 5.79
N ASN A 100 -19.54 8.84 5.44
CA ASN A 100 -19.64 9.84 4.37
C ASN A 100 -18.71 9.46 3.20
N LEU A 101 -19.00 8.35 2.51
CA LEU A 101 -18.25 7.99 1.31
C LEU A 101 -18.49 9.04 0.20
N LEU A 102 -17.47 9.85 -0.03
CA LEU A 102 -17.35 10.79 -1.15
C LEU A 102 -17.51 10.03 -2.49
N PRO A 103 -17.91 10.72 -3.58
CA PRO A 103 -18.04 10.09 -4.90
C PRO A 103 -16.77 9.30 -5.27
N HIS A 104 -16.94 8.18 -5.98
CA HIS A 104 -15.85 7.42 -6.59
C HIS A 104 -15.14 8.28 -7.66
N TYR A 105 -14.24 9.15 -7.24
CA TYR A 105 -13.35 9.88 -8.13
C TYR A 105 -12.22 8.95 -8.59
N HIS A 106 -11.70 9.21 -9.80
CA HIS A 106 -10.61 8.48 -10.46
C HIS A 106 -9.50 8.04 -9.50
N CYS A 107 -9.02 8.94 -8.64
CA CYS A 107 -7.92 8.69 -7.70
C CYS A 107 -8.34 8.28 -6.28
N SER A 108 -9.63 8.22 -5.95
CA SER A 108 -10.19 7.67 -4.69
C SER A 108 -9.42 7.98 -3.38
N HIS A 109 -8.66 9.09 -3.29
CA HIS A 109 -7.90 9.47 -2.09
C HIS A 109 -8.79 9.62 -0.85
N GLY A 110 -10.07 9.97 -1.06
CA GLY A 110 -11.08 9.97 -0.01
C GLY A 110 -11.22 8.62 0.68
N GLN A 111 -11.15 7.51 -0.05
CA GLN A 111 -11.21 6.15 0.52
C GLN A 111 -9.98 5.84 1.38
N TYR A 112 -8.79 6.25 0.93
CA TYR A 112 -7.57 6.08 1.72
C TYR A 112 -7.61 6.91 3.01
N ASN A 113 -8.05 8.16 2.94
CA ASN A 113 -8.22 9.01 4.14
C ASN A 113 -9.27 8.43 5.10
N CYS A 114 -10.35 7.87 4.56
CA CYS A 114 -11.37 7.14 5.31
C CYS A 114 -10.75 5.97 6.07
N PHE A 115 -9.98 5.15 5.36
CA PHE A 115 -9.24 4.04 5.92
C PHE A 115 -8.29 4.48 7.05
N LEU A 116 -7.52 5.55 6.86
CA LEU A 116 -6.65 6.09 7.91
C LEU A 116 -7.43 6.54 9.15
N ASN A 117 -8.57 7.21 8.96
CA ASN A 117 -9.43 7.65 10.07
C ASN A 117 -10.03 6.47 10.83
N ALA A 118 -10.54 5.46 10.10
CA ALA A 118 -11.10 4.24 10.65
C ALA A 118 -10.07 3.39 11.41
N THR A 119 -8.78 3.61 11.19
CA THR A 119 -7.68 2.80 11.78
C THR A 119 -6.86 3.57 12.81
N THR A 120 -7.33 4.73 13.28
CA THR A 120 -6.63 5.53 14.31
C THR A 120 -6.37 4.78 15.63
N LYS A 121 -7.18 3.75 15.93
CA LYS A 121 -7.05 2.88 17.11
C LYS A 121 -6.20 1.63 16.85
N CYS A 122 -5.75 1.42 15.62
CA CYS A 122 -5.02 0.23 15.19
C CYS A 122 -3.50 0.42 15.25
N THR A 123 -2.76 -0.69 15.34
CA THR A 123 -1.30 -0.69 15.19
C THR A 123 -0.92 -0.40 13.74
N ARG A 124 -0.38 0.80 13.51
CA ARG A 124 -0.01 1.28 12.17
C ARG A 124 0.98 0.34 11.48
N ASP A 125 2.00 -0.14 12.19
CA ASP A 125 3.08 -0.96 11.60
C ASP A 125 2.74 -2.44 11.40
N SER A 126 1.47 -2.83 11.58
CA SER A 126 1.02 -4.21 11.37
C SER A 126 1.09 -4.61 9.89
N PRO A 127 1.34 -5.91 9.58
CA PRO A 127 1.36 -6.41 8.20
C PRO A 127 0.09 -6.07 7.41
N ALA A 128 -1.10 -6.18 8.01
CA ALA A 128 -2.36 -5.84 7.36
C ALA A 128 -2.42 -4.35 6.97
N MET A 129 -1.90 -3.44 7.81
CA MET A 129 -1.90 -2.01 7.51
C MET A 129 -0.96 -1.63 6.39
N LYS A 130 0.21 -2.26 6.35
CA LYS A 130 1.12 -2.09 5.22
C LYS A 130 0.53 -2.67 3.94
N ALA A 131 -0.09 -3.85 4.00
CA ALA A 131 -0.75 -4.46 2.85
C ALA A 131 -1.85 -3.57 2.25
N VAL A 132 -2.71 -2.97 3.10
CA VAL A 132 -3.74 -2.03 2.61
C VAL A 132 -3.10 -0.80 1.98
N HIS A 133 -2.08 -0.21 2.60
CA HIS A 133 -1.39 0.95 2.05
C HIS A 133 -0.72 0.68 0.70
N ASP A 134 0.00 -0.44 0.59
CA ASP A 134 0.64 -0.86 -0.65
C ASP A 134 -0.39 -1.14 -1.74
N SER A 135 -1.56 -1.70 -1.38
CA SER A 135 -2.69 -1.87 -2.29
C SER A 135 -3.20 -0.53 -2.82
N PHE A 136 -3.44 0.45 -1.94
CA PHE A 136 -3.86 1.79 -2.35
C PHE A 136 -2.82 2.46 -3.27
N ASN A 137 -1.54 2.45 -2.91
CA ASN A 137 -0.50 3.06 -3.75
C ASN A 137 -0.34 2.33 -5.08
N THR A 138 -0.49 1.00 -5.12
CA THR A 138 -0.54 0.23 -6.38
C THR A 138 -1.70 0.72 -7.27
N HIS A 139 -2.91 0.89 -6.72
CA HIS A 139 -4.05 1.43 -7.46
C HIS A 139 -3.81 2.86 -7.96
N LEU A 140 -3.16 3.71 -7.15
CA LEU A 140 -2.83 5.08 -7.53
C LEU A 140 -1.81 5.12 -8.66
N ASP A 141 -0.74 4.31 -8.57
CA ASP A 141 0.27 4.19 -9.61
C ASP A 141 -0.33 3.67 -10.92
N LEU A 142 -1.30 2.74 -10.87
CA LEU A 142 -2.00 2.24 -12.05
C LEU A 142 -2.88 3.31 -12.72
N LYS A 143 -3.51 4.17 -11.93
CA LYS A 143 -4.41 5.23 -12.42
C LYS A 143 -3.73 6.56 -12.74
N ASP A 144 -2.41 6.63 -12.58
CA ASP A 144 -1.62 7.84 -12.78
C ASP A 144 -1.99 8.95 -11.78
N CYS A 145 -2.17 8.56 -10.52
CA CYS A 145 -2.58 9.43 -9.44
C CYS A 145 -1.41 9.72 -8.49
N SER A 146 -1.46 10.85 -7.79
CA SER A 146 -0.49 11.16 -6.74
C SER A 146 -0.52 10.09 -5.64
N ARG A 147 0.66 9.62 -5.27
CA ARG A 147 0.86 8.66 -4.18
C ARG A 147 0.50 9.29 -2.84
N VAL A 148 0.16 8.43 -1.88
CA VAL A 148 -0.06 8.84 -0.49
C VAL A 148 1.14 8.41 0.36
N ASP A 149 1.60 9.31 1.22
CA ASP A 149 2.70 9.02 2.15
C ASP A 149 2.16 8.25 3.36
N TRP A 150 2.81 7.14 3.69
CA TRP A 150 2.55 6.37 4.91
C TRP A 150 2.60 7.23 6.16
N ASN A 151 3.39 8.31 6.21
CA ASN A 151 3.55 9.18 7.39
C ASN A 151 2.61 10.39 7.43
N SER A 152 1.86 10.66 6.35
CA SER A 152 1.03 11.88 6.24
C SER A 152 -0.12 11.98 7.26
N GLY A 153 -0.43 10.89 7.98
CA GLY A 153 -1.43 10.85 9.05
C GLY A 153 -0.87 10.98 10.47
N ILE A 154 0.42 11.28 10.66
CA ILE A 154 0.95 11.59 11.98
C ILE A 154 0.56 13.03 12.32
N THR A 155 -0.64 13.21 12.86
CA THR A 155 -0.76 14.22 13.90
C THR A 155 0.00 13.64 15.08
N THR A 156 1.22 14.12 15.33
CA THR A 156 1.93 13.75 16.56
C THR A 156 1.01 14.12 17.71
N SER A 157 0.37 13.13 18.33
CA SER A 157 -0.45 13.38 19.52
C SER A 157 0.43 14.16 20.50
N PRO A 158 -0.07 15.25 21.12
CA PRO A 158 0.71 16.08 22.05
C PRO A 158 1.43 15.25 23.12
N LYS A 159 0.89 14.07 23.46
CA LYS A 159 1.50 13.10 24.39
C LYS A 159 2.83 12.52 23.90
N ILE A 160 2.98 12.22 22.61
CA ILE A 160 4.23 11.68 22.05
C ILE A 160 5.31 12.77 22.03
N LEU A 161 4.93 14.01 21.72
CA LEU A 161 5.81 15.19 21.79
C LEU A 161 6.31 15.44 23.23
N LEU A 162 5.42 15.35 24.22
CA LEU A 162 5.79 15.48 25.64
C LEU A 162 6.74 14.38 26.10
N THR A 163 6.53 13.14 25.63
CA THR A 163 7.37 12.00 26.00
C THR A 163 8.76 12.09 25.37
N LEU A 164 8.85 12.48 24.10
CA LEU A 164 10.12 12.74 23.42
C LEU A 164 10.88 13.93 24.02
N ALA A 165 10.18 15.01 24.37
CA ALA A 165 10.78 16.16 25.06
C ALA A 165 11.35 15.76 26.44
N ALA A 166 10.62 14.96 27.21
CA ALA A 166 11.08 14.46 28.51
C ALA A 166 12.29 13.51 28.38
N LEU A 167 12.31 12.64 27.36
CA LEU A 167 13.46 11.78 27.03
C LEU A 167 14.68 12.59 26.61
N CYS A 168 14.50 13.64 25.80
CA CYS A 168 15.58 14.54 25.44
C CYS A 168 16.12 15.28 26.67
N ILE A 169 15.26 15.83 27.53
CA ILE A 169 15.69 16.55 28.74
C ILE A 169 16.46 15.61 29.69
N SER A 170 15.98 14.38 29.91
CA SER A 170 16.66 13.40 30.76
C SER A 170 18.01 12.96 30.18
N LEU A 171 18.13 12.78 28.86
CA LEU A 171 19.40 12.50 28.19
C LEU A 171 20.39 13.67 28.27
N PHE A 172 19.91 14.92 28.25
CA PHE A 172 20.74 16.11 28.47
C PHE A 172 21.17 16.24 29.94
N SER A 173 20.33 15.88 30.90
CA SER A 173 20.67 15.89 32.33
C SER A 173 21.65 14.80 32.74
N LEU A 174 21.70 13.67 32.02
CA LEU A 174 22.66 12.58 32.22
C LEU A 174 24.07 12.86 31.65
N ARG A 175 24.24 13.95 30.89
CA ARG A 175 25.52 14.39 30.31
C ARG A 175 26.19 15.55 31.08
N LYS A 176 25.78 15.80 32.32
CA LYS A 176 26.46 16.73 33.25
C LYS A 176 27.16 15.99 34.37
#